data_AF-A0A4P7GZ35-F1
#
_entry.id   AF-A0A4P7GZ35-F1
#
_cell.length_a   1.000
_cell.length_b   1.000
_cell.length_c   1.000
_cell.angle_alpha   90.00
_cell.angle_beta   90.00
_cell.angle_gamma   90.00
#
_symmetry.space_group_name_H-M   'P 1'
#
loop_
_entity.id
_entity.type
_entity.pdbx_description
1 polymer ?
#
loop_
_entity_poly.entity_id
_entity_poly.type
_entity_poly.pdbx_seq_one_letter_code
_entity_poly.pdbx_strand_id
1 'polypeptide(L)'
;MKISRHSKQLAAALFAAITLTGLAGAPAQADVTDDLYNSAQRNFTDGNDVAGRADLRALIGADPGDADALSLQAIWSHYAGDLPALADAMARLNAVDPGKAAGTNHVLNAIGAAVGTLPNPLPALVGPQTGIVVLGYGLLPDGALRPELVNRLTAAWLQSIASPLSPIVVTGGNPQNGITEADAMAGWLIGHGVPPNRIHVEGRAGSTVQNALFSTKLLRDVGATSAVVVTSPNHIRRAVADFIVAGTTVVGATTSLEQLVSQLPPPAKQSQRGIYLDATRTFELATSR
;
A
#
# COMPACT_ATOMS: atom_id res chain seq x y z
N MET A 1 -76.59 -54.31 -13.32
CA MET A 1 -76.54 -55.79 -13.45
C MET A 1 -75.37 -56.14 -14.36
N LYS A 2 -74.49 -57.08 -13.93
CA LYS A 2 -73.18 -57.51 -14.53
C LYS A 2 -72.06 -56.47 -14.41
N ILE A 3 -71.03 -56.57 -13.55
CA ILE A 3 -70.05 -57.61 -13.13
C ILE A 3 -69.03 -58.01 -14.21
N SER A 4 -67.74 -57.83 -13.84
CA SER A 4 -66.50 -58.48 -14.31
C SER A 4 -65.85 -57.87 -15.58
N ARG A 5 -64.52 -57.75 -15.73
CA ARG A 5 -63.40 -58.51 -15.13
C ARG A 5 -62.05 -57.76 -15.29
N HIS A 6 -61.11 -58.15 -14.43
CA HIS A 6 -59.69 -57.82 -14.35
C HIS A 6 -58.88 -57.76 -15.65
N SER A 7 -57.83 -56.93 -15.67
CA SER A 7 -56.46 -57.37 -15.95
C SER A 7 -55.42 -56.32 -15.54
N LYS A 8 -54.32 -56.82 -14.94
CA LYS A 8 -53.15 -56.08 -14.47
C LYS A 8 -52.29 -55.65 -15.66
N GLN A 9 -51.77 -54.43 -15.66
CA GLN A 9 -50.63 -54.05 -16.49
C GLN A 9 -49.54 -53.45 -15.60
N LEU A 10 -48.40 -54.16 -15.54
CA LEU A 10 -47.12 -53.64 -15.08
C LEU A 10 -46.60 -52.68 -16.16
N ALA A 11 -46.37 -51.42 -15.81
CA ALA A 11 -45.58 -50.50 -16.61
C ALA A 11 -44.20 -50.34 -15.95
N ALA A 12 -43.16 -50.79 -16.66
CA ALA A 12 -41.77 -50.63 -16.28
C ALA A 12 -41.37 -49.15 -16.40
N ALA A 13 -40.76 -48.61 -15.35
CA ALA A 13 -40.17 -47.27 -15.37
C ALA A 13 -38.82 -47.31 -16.13
N LEU A 14 -38.73 -46.58 -17.24
CA LEU A 14 -37.46 -46.27 -17.90
C LEU A 14 -36.74 -45.20 -17.06
N PHE A 15 -35.59 -45.54 -16.48
CA PHE A 15 -34.63 -44.54 -15.97
C PHE A 15 -33.74 -44.07 -17.13
N ALA A 16 -33.94 -42.84 -17.58
CA ALA A 16 -32.98 -42.15 -18.43
C ALA A 16 -31.85 -41.60 -17.53
N ALA A 17 -30.68 -42.21 -17.60
CA ALA A 17 -29.47 -41.67 -16.98
C ALA A 17 -28.98 -40.47 -17.81
N ILE A 18 -29.26 -39.26 -17.34
CA ILE A 18 -28.60 -38.05 -17.83
C ILE A 18 -27.23 -38.00 -17.15
N THR A 19 -26.18 -38.38 -17.86
CA THR A 19 -24.81 -38.08 -17.45
C THR A 19 -24.58 -36.58 -17.59
N LEU A 20 -24.64 -35.85 -16.47
CA LEU A 20 -23.98 -34.55 -16.38
C LEU A 20 -22.46 -34.78 -16.46
N THR A 21 -21.91 -34.63 -17.66
CA THR A 21 -20.48 -34.38 -17.85
C THR A 21 -20.16 -33.04 -17.20
N GLY A 22 -19.53 -33.09 -16.03
CA GLY A 22 -19.00 -31.90 -15.37
C GLY A 22 -17.94 -31.23 -16.25
N LEU A 23 -18.07 -29.93 -16.44
CA LEU A 23 -16.98 -29.05 -16.85
C LEU A 23 -16.01 -28.91 -15.66
N ALA A 24 -15.17 -29.92 -15.44
CA ALA A 24 -14.00 -29.82 -14.58
C ALA A 24 -12.80 -29.42 -15.45
N GLY A 25 -12.68 -28.12 -15.71
CA GLY A 25 -11.58 -27.52 -16.47
C GLY A 25 -11.29 -26.12 -15.98
N ALA A 26 -10.68 -26.01 -14.80
CA ALA A 26 -10.25 -24.75 -14.19
C ALA A 26 -9.14 -24.84 -13.11
N PRO A 27 -8.86 -25.95 -12.40
CA PRO A 27 -7.92 -25.89 -11.27
C PRO A 27 -6.44 -25.82 -11.69
N ALA A 28 -6.02 -26.66 -12.65
CA ALA A 28 -4.59 -26.78 -12.97
C ALA A 28 -3.97 -25.53 -13.61
N GLN A 29 -4.75 -24.72 -14.33
CA GLN A 29 -4.26 -23.49 -14.95
C GLN A 29 -4.13 -22.36 -13.93
N ALA A 30 -5.10 -22.25 -13.01
CA ALA A 30 -5.08 -21.29 -11.91
C ALA A 30 -3.89 -21.55 -10.97
N ASP A 31 -3.65 -22.82 -10.63
CA ASP A 31 -2.51 -23.24 -9.81
C ASP A 31 -1.17 -22.79 -10.41
N VAL A 32 -0.99 -22.93 -11.73
CA VAL A 32 0.25 -22.53 -12.43
C VAL A 32 0.40 -21.00 -12.49
N THR A 33 -0.68 -20.25 -12.77
CA THR A 33 -0.61 -18.78 -12.81
C THR A 33 -0.36 -18.19 -11.42
N ASP A 34 -0.93 -18.77 -10.37
CA ASP A 34 -0.74 -18.33 -8.99
C ASP A 34 0.67 -18.67 -8.49
N ASP A 35 1.20 -19.84 -8.86
CA ASP A 35 2.60 -20.20 -8.58
C ASP A 35 3.60 -19.23 -9.24
N LEU A 36 3.35 -18.84 -10.50
CA LEU A 36 4.15 -17.84 -11.20
C LEU A 36 4.02 -16.46 -10.55
N TYR A 37 2.82 -16.06 -10.14
CA TYR A 37 2.59 -14.79 -9.43
C TYR A 37 3.38 -14.75 -8.11
N ASN A 38 3.26 -15.82 -7.33
CA ASN A 38 3.92 -15.99 -6.04
C ASN A 38 5.45 -16.06 -6.18
N SER A 39 5.95 -16.74 -7.21
CA SER A 39 7.37 -16.79 -7.55
C SER A 39 7.89 -15.40 -7.93
N ALA A 40 7.13 -14.67 -8.75
CA ALA A 40 7.48 -13.33 -9.17
C ALA A 40 7.64 -12.37 -7.98
N GLN A 41 6.69 -12.39 -7.06
CA GLN A 41 6.70 -11.58 -5.83
C GLN A 41 7.92 -11.89 -4.93
N ARG A 42 8.23 -13.19 -4.73
CA ARG A 42 9.42 -13.60 -3.98
C ARG A 42 10.70 -13.13 -4.65
N ASN A 43 10.86 -13.41 -5.94
CA ASN A 43 12.03 -13.02 -6.71
C ASN A 43 12.28 -11.50 -6.67
N PHE A 44 11.24 -10.69 -6.86
CA PHE A 44 11.40 -9.23 -6.79
C PHE A 44 11.75 -8.77 -5.37
N THR A 45 11.13 -9.34 -4.34
CA THR A 45 11.43 -9.04 -2.93
C THR A 45 12.89 -9.36 -2.58
N ASP A 46 13.37 -10.52 -2.99
CA ASP A 46 14.73 -11.00 -2.75
C ASP A 46 15.78 -10.27 -3.61
N GLY A 47 15.31 -9.51 -4.60
CA GLY A 47 16.14 -8.66 -5.44
C GLY A 47 16.61 -9.27 -6.74
N ASN A 48 16.00 -10.37 -7.13
CA ASN A 48 16.11 -10.95 -8.45
C ASN A 48 15.00 -10.41 -9.36
N ASP A 49 15.02 -9.10 -9.64
CA ASP A 49 13.99 -8.44 -10.47
C ASP A 49 13.96 -8.96 -11.91
N VAL A 50 15.07 -9.52 -12.40
CA VAL A 50 15.13 -10.19 -13.71
C VAL A 50 14.27 -11.46 -13.71
N ALA A 51 14.43 -12.34 -12.72
CA ALA A 51 13.60 -13.54 -12.60
C ALA A 51 12.15 -13.17 -12.29
N GLY A 52 11.90 -12.21 -11.40
CA GLY A 52 10.55 -11.79 -11.06
C GLY A 52 9.74 -11.31 -12.27
N ARG A 53 10.36 -10.49 -13.15
CA ARG A 53 9.74 -10.06 -14.41
C ARG A 53 9.65 -11.18 -15.46
N ALA A 54 10.53 -12.18 -15.42
CA ALA A 54 10.42 -13.34 -16.28
C ALA A 54 9.20 -14.19 -15.91
N ASP A 55 8.97 -14.41 -14.62
CA ASP A 55 7.81 -15.12 -14.09
C ASP A 55 6.50 -14.38 -14.44
N LEU A 56 6.47 -13.05 -14.29
CA LEU A 56 5.32 -12.25 -14.73
C LEU A 56 5.06 -12.37 -16.23
N ARG A 57 6.09 -12.34 -17.09
CA ARG A 57 5.90 -12.55 -18.54
C ARG A 57 5.35 -13.93 -18.85
N ALA A 58 5.80 -14.97 -18.16
CA ALA A 58 5.28 -16.32 -18.31
C ALA A 58 3.80 -16.39 -17.89
N LEU A 59 3.45 -15.78 -16.75
CA LEU A 59 2.07 -15.66 -16.27
C LEU A 59 1.22 -14.94 -17.32
N ILE A 60 1.63 -13.75 -17.77
CA ILE A 60 0.91 -12.94 -18.75
C ILE A 60 0.78 -13.64 -20.13
N GLY A 61 1.68 -14.56 -20.45
CA GLY A 61 1.56 -15.41 -21.64
C GLY A 61 0.49 -16.49 -21.48
N ALA A 62 0.33 -17.00 -20.26
CA ALA A 62 -0.67 -18.00 -19.89
C ALA A 62 -2.07 -17.39 -19.63
N ASP A 63 -2.13 -16.19 -19.05
CA ASP A 63 -3.32 -15.38 -18.86
C ASP A 63 -3.07 -13.92 -19.29
N PRO A 64 -3.32 -13.60 -20.57
CA PRO A 64 -3.14 -12.24 -21.09
C PRO A 64 -4.06 -11.18 -20.48
N GLY A 65 -5.14 -11.60 -19.80
CA GLY A 65 -6.14 -10.73 -19.17
C GLY A 65 -5.85 -10.42 -17.71
N ASP A 66 -4.75 -10.92 -17.15
CA ASP A 66 -4.39 -10.66 -15.76
C ASP A 66 -3.90 -9.21 -15.55
N ALA A 67 -4.83 -8.37 -15.12
CA ALA A 67 -4.59 -6.94 -14.93
C ALA A 67 -3.58 -6.65 -13.80
N ASP A 68 -3.53 -7.48 -12.75
CA ASP A 68 -2.57 -7.30 -11.65
C ASP A 68 -1.16 -7.69 -12.09
N ALA A 69 -1.00 -8.78 -12.84
CA ALA A 69 0.30 -9.18 -13.39
C ALA A 69 0.83 -8.15 -14.38
N LEU A 70 -0.02 -7.62 -15.25
CA LEU A 70 0.32 -6.51 -16.17
C LEU A 70 0.75 -5.25 -15.40
N SER A 71 0.03 -4.88 -14.33
CA SER A 71 0.40 -3.75 -13.47
C SER A 71 1.76 -3.96 -12.80
N LEU A 72 2.02 -5.13 -12.22
CA LEU A 72 3.33 -5.46 -11.64
C LEU A 72 4.43 -5.44 -12.70
N GLN A 73 4.17 -5.97 -13.90
CA GLN A 73 5.15 -5.99 -14.98
C GLN A 73 5.54 -4.57 -15.41
N ALA A 74 4.58 -3.66 -15.50
CA ALA A 74 4.84 -2.25 -15.78
C ALA A 74 5.68 -1.59 -14.67
N ILE A 75 5.27 -1.74 -13.40
CA ILE A 75 5.94 -1.13 -12.24
C ILE A 75 7.35 -1.65 -12.06
N TRP A 76 7.58 -2.96 -12.21
CA TRP A 76 8.91 -3.55 -12.05
C TRP A 76 9.79 -3.34 -13.29
N SER A 77 9.22 -3.17 -14.48
CA SER A 77 9.98 -2.74 -15.66
C SER A 77 10.45 -1.28 -15.53
N HIS A 78 9.64 -0.41 -14.91
CA HIS A 78 10.10 0.93 -14.50
C HIS A 78 11.25 0.87 -13.48
N TYR A 79 11.18 -0.06 -12.52
CA TYR A 79 12.30 -0.33 -11.63
C TYR A 79 13.54 -0.83 -12.40
N ALA A 80 13.40 -1.71 -13.39
CA ALA A 80 14.56 -2.21 -14.12
C ALA A 80 15.12 -1.23 -15.17
N GLY A 81 14.41 -0.13 -15.46
CA GLY A 81 14.74 0.77 -16.57
C GLY A 81 14.39 0.20 -17.95
N ASP A 82 13.53 -0.82 -18.00
CA ASP A 82 13.09 -1.50 -19.22
C ASP A 82 11.85 -0.81 -19.80
N LEU A 83 12.09 0.32 -20.48
CA LEU A 83 11.03 1.16 -21.03
C LEU A 83 10.16 0.45 -22.09
N PRO A 84 10.70 -0.40 -22.98
CA PRO A 84 9.86 -1.17 -23.91
C PRO A 84 8.89 -2.11 -23.19
N ALA A 85 9.37 -2.86 -22.18
CA ALA A 85 8.50 -3.76 -21.42
C ALA A 85 7.44 -3.01 -20.60
N LEU A 86 7.80 -1.84 -20.05
CA LEU A 86 6.84 -0.93 -19.40
C LEU A 86 5.74 -0.50 -20.37
N ALA A 87 6.12 -0.01 -21.56
CA ALA A 87 5.17 0.50 -22.54
C ALA A 87 4.21 -0.61 -23.04
N ASP A 88 4.73 -1.81 -23.31
CA ASP A 88 3.91 -2.97 -23.69
C ASP A 88 2.91 -3.33 -22.59
N ALA A 89 3.39 -3.50 -21.36
CA ALA A 89 2.55 -3.87 -20.22
C ALA A 89 1.45 -2.82 -19.97
N MET A 90 1.78 -1.52 -20.05
CA MET A 90 0.81 -0.44 -19.89
C MET A 90 -0.22 -0.39 -21.02
N ALA A 91 0.19 -0.59 -22.27
CA ALA A 91 -0.73 -0.61 -23.41
C ALA A 91 -1.74 -1.76 -23.28
N ARG A 92 -1.26 -2.95 -22.90
CA ARG A 92 -2.10 -4.12 -22.65
C ARG A 92 -2.99 -3.94 -21.44
N LEU A 93 -2.46 -3.41 -20.34
CA LEU A 93 -3.24 -3.10 -19.14
C LEU A 93 -4.37 -2.13 -19.45
N ASN A 94 -4.10 -1.07 -20.20
CA ASN A 94 -5.13 -0.10 -20.60
C ASN A 94 -6.21 -0.72 -21.49
N ALA A 95 -5.89 -1.76 -22.27
CA ALA A 95 -6.88 -2.48 -23.06
C ALA A 95 -7.76 -3.42 -22.21
N VAL A 96 -7.21 -3.98 -21.13
CA VAL A 96 -7.90 -4.92 -20.23
C VAL A 96 -8.67 -4.19 -19.12
N ASP A 97 -8.03 -3.24 -18.45
CA ASP A 97 -8.56 -2.47 -17.31
C ASP A 97 -7.97 -1.04 -17.32
N PRO A 98 -8.65 -0.07 -17.97
CA PRO A 98 -8.23 1.33 -18.00
C PRO A 98 -8.13 1.98 -16.62
N GLY A 99 -8.96 1.55 -15.66
CA GLY A 99 -8.97 2.07 -14.30
C GLY A 99 -7.70 1.66 -13.55
N LYS A 100 -7.34 0.38 -13.65
CA LYS A 100 -6.08 -0.12 -13.10
C LYS A 100 -4.88 0.47 -13.83
N ALA A 101 -4.93 0.67 -15.15
CA ALA A 101 -3.89 1.39 -15.88
C ALA A 101 -3.68 2.82 -15.36
N ALA A 102 -4.76 3.57 -15.09
CA ALA A 102 -4.67 4.89 -14.48
C ALA A 102 -4.06 4.83 -13.06
N GLY A 103 -4.45 3.84 -12.27
CA GLY A 103 -3.86 3.59 -10.94
C GLY A 103 -2.38 3.22 -11.01
N THR A 104 -1.96 2.37 -11.94
CA THR A 104 -0.56 2.02 -12.18
C THR A 104 0.26 3.25 -12.60
N ASN A 105 -0.26 4.12 -13.47
CA ASN A 105 0.38 5.40 -13.78
C ASN A 105 0.51 6.31 -12.55
N HIS A 106 -0.52 6.36 -11.71
CA HIS A 106 -0.47 7.10 -10.45
C HIS A 106 0.63 6.57 -9.52
N VAL A 107 0.79 5.25 -9.41
CA VAL A 107 1.89 4.60 -8.67
C VAL A 107 3.26 5.00 -9.23
N LEU A 108 3.46 4.95 -10.56
CA LEU A 108 4.72 5.34 -11.19
C LEU A 108 5.07 6.81 -10.91
N ASN A 109 4.07 7.70 -11.00
CA ASN A 109 4.24 9.12 -10.68
C ASN A 109 4.57 9.33 -9.19
N ALA A 110 3.90 8.61 -8.29
CA ALA A 110 4.16 8.66 -6.85
C ALA A 110 5.59 8.24 -6.51
N ILE A 111 6.09 7.16 -7.15
CA ILE A 111 7.47 6.70 -7.00
C ILE A 111 8.46 7.76 -7.50
N GLY A 112 8.20 8.36 -8.67
CA GLY A 112 9.04 9.44 -9.21
C GLY A 112 9.13 10.64 -8.27
N ALA A 113 7.97 11.11 -7.78
CA ALA A 113 7.89 12.20 -6.81
C ALA A 113 8.62 11.86 -5.50
N ALA A 114 8.45 10.63 -5.00
CA ALA A 114 9.11 10.15 -3.79
C ALA A 114 10.63 10.09 -3.92
N VAL A 115 11.17 9.56 -5.03
CA VAL A 115 12.62 9.50 -5.27
C VAL A 115 13.21 10.91 -5.32
N GLY A 116 12.50 11.87 -5.94
CA GLY A 116 12.89 13.27 -6.00
C GLY A 116 12.64 14.06 -4.70
N THR A 117 11.93 13.50 -3.72
CA THR A 117 11.64 14.19 -2.47
C THR A 117 12.92 14.37 -1.67
N LEU A 118 13.19 15.61 -1.28
CA LEU A 118 14.29 15.94 -0.37
C LEU A 118 13.75 15.96 1.07
N PRO A 119 14.37 15.22 2.00
CA PRO A 119 14.05 15.36 3.41
C PRO A 119 14.31 16.82 3.84
N ASN A 120 13.31 17.48 4.40
CA ASN A 120 13.40 18.88 4.79
C ASN A 120 13.18 19.04 6.29
N PRO A 121 14.14 19.56 7.08
CA PRO A 121 13.92 19.78 8.50
C PRO A 121 13.10 21.04 8.80
N LEU A 122 12.86 21.90 7.79
CA LEU A 122 12.18 23.16 7.98
C LEU A 122 10.66 22.98 7.93
N PRO A 123 9.91 23.58 8.88
CA PRO A 123 8.47 23.64 8.82
C PRO A 123 7.95 24.36 7.57
N ALA A 124 6.86 23.86 7.01
CA ALA A 124 6.08 24.55 5.99
C ALA A 124 5.00 25.43 6.64
N LEU A 125 4.67 26.56 6.02
CA LEU A 125 3.49 27.35 6.40
C LEU A 125 2.28 26.82 5.64
N VAL A 126 1.43 26.06 6.33
CA VAL A 126 0.24 25.43 5.73
C VAL A 126 -1.03 25.76 6.52
N GLY A 127 -2.19 25.52 5.89
CA GLY A 127 -3.51 25.87 6.43
C GLY A 127 -4.27 24.70 7.07
N PRO A 128 -5.49 24.95 7.56
CA PRO A 128 -6.34 23.94 8.21
C PRO A 128 -6.75 22.77 7.31
N GLN A 129 -6.67 22.92 5.99
CA GLN A 129 -6.92 21.84 5.01
C GLN A 129 -5.69 20.94 4.78
N THR A 130 -4.58 21.20 5.46
CA THR A 130 -3.37 20.37 5.42
C THR A 130 -3.13 19.76 6.80
N GLY A 131 -3.17 18.43 6.88
CA GLY A 131 -2.84 17.71 8.11
C GLY A 131 -1.33 17.52 8.30
N ILE A 132 -0.89 17.41 9.55
CA ILE A 132 0.47 17.03 9.91
C ILE A 132 0.41 15.55 10.30
N VAL A 133 1.05 14.66 9.55
CA VAL A 133 0.98 13.21 9.81
C VAL A 133 2.30 12.70 10.36
N VAL A 134 2.29 12.20 11.59
CA VAL A 134 3.49 11.70 12.28
C VAL A 134 3.48 10.18 12.29
N LEU A 135 4.48 9.58 11.65
CA LEU A 135 4.62 8.13 11.59
C LEU A 135 5.39 7.60 12.80
N GLY A 136 4.90 6.49 13.35
CA GLY A 136 5.55 5.73 14.40
C GLY A 136 6.91 5.12 14.02
N TYR A 137 7.72 4.78 15.03
CA TYR A 137 9.08 4.23 14.91
C TYR A 137 9.34 3.04 15.86
N GLY A 138 8.32 2.59 16.60
CA GLY A 138 8.50 1.65 17.71
C GLY A 138 8.66 2.33 19.06
N LEU A 139 8.08 1.71 20.08
CA LEU A 139 8.36 2.00 21.50
C LEU A 139 9.49 1.09 22.03
N LEU A 140 10.04 1.46 23.17
CA LEU A 140 10.85 0.58 24.01
C LEU A 140 9.95 -0.43 24.75
N PRO A 141 10.49 -1.56 25.25
CA PRO A 141 9.68 -2.60 25.90
C PRO A 141 8.86 -2.12 27.13
N ASP A 142 9.33 -1.07 27.80
CA ASP A 142 8.65 -0.41 28.92
C ASP A 142 7.54 0.57 28.50
N GLY A 143 7.36 0.78 27.20
CA GLY A 143 6.40 1.73 26.62
C GLY A 143 6.97 3.13 26.37
N ALA A 144 8.25 3.38 26.68
CA ALA A 144 8.86 4.68 26.45
C ALA A 144 9.10 4.95 24.95
N LEU A 145 9.05 6.23 24.57
CA LEU A 145 9.36 6.69 23.21
C LEU A 145 10.85 6.47 22.92
N ARG A 146 11.16 5.90 21.75
CA ARG A 146 12.54 5.81 21.28
C ARG A 146 13.09 7.21 20.94
N PRO A 147 14.41 7.45 21.05
CA PRO A 147 15.00 8.74 20.72
C PRO A 147 14.59 9.28 19.34
N GLU A 148 14.60 8.43 18.31
CA GLU A 148 14.17 8.87 16.97
C GLU A 148 12.67 9.17 16.87
N LEU A 149 11.82 8.50 17.65
CA LEU A 149 10.40 8.85 17.72
C LEU A 149 10.21 10.23 18.37
N VAL A 150 11.02 10.56 19.39
CA VAL A 150 11.07 11.91 19.98
C VAL A 150 11.55 12.94 18.96
N ASN A 151 12.53 12.61 18.12
CA ASN A 151 12.98 13.51 17.06
C ASN A 151 11.87 13.81 16.03
N ARG A 152 11.12 12.78 15.60
CA ARG A 152 9.94 12.96 14.72
C ARG A 152 8.87 13.83 15.37
N LEU A 153 8.58 13.59 16.65
CA LEU A 153 7.62 14.39 17.41
C LEU A 153 8.07 15.84 17.58
N THR A 154 9.37 16.08 17.76
CA THR A 154 9.94 17.42 17.82
C THR A 154 9.75 18.16 16.49
N ALA A 155 10.00 17.48 15.36
CA ALA A 155 9.75 18.03 14.03
C ALA A 155 8.25 18.34 13.81
N ALA A 156 7.36 17.42 14.24
CA ALA A 156 5.92 17.63 14.17
C ALA A 156 5.44 18.79 15.07
N TRP A 157 6.03 18.95 16.25
CA TRP A 157 5.74 20.04 17.16
C TRP A 157 6.15 21.39 16.56
N LEU A 158 7.35 21.50 15.99
CA LEU A 158 7.77 22.70 15.25
C LEU A 158 6.84 23.01 14.07
N GLN A 159 6.44 21.97 13.32
CA GLN A 159 5.45 22.11 12.24
C GLN A 159 4.09 22.58 12.77
N SER A 160 3.66 22.12 13.95
CA SER A 160 2.40 22.51 14.57
C SER A 160 2.37 23.96 15.07
N ILE A 161 3.53 24.51 15.43
CA ILE A 161 3.71 25.93 15.79
C ILE A 161 3.62 26.79 14.53
N ALA A 162 4.28 26.37 13.45
CA ALA A 162 4.25 27.06 12.16
C ALA A 162 2.85 27.03 11.52
N SER A 163 2.06 25.98 11.80
CA SER A 163 0.71 25.77 11.24
C SER A 163 -0.29 25.45 12.36
N PRO A 164 -0.72 26.46 13.15
CA PRO A 164 -1.51 26.26 14.37
C PRO A 164 -2.96 25.80 14.13
N LEU A 165 -3.45 25.87 12.89
CA LEU A 165 -4.81 25.44 12.52
C LEU A 165 -4.85 24.05 11.88
N SER A 166 -3.70 23.45 11.55
CA SER A 166 -3.64 22.12 10.95
C SER A 166 -4.03 21.03 11.95
N PRO A 167 -4.84 20.04 11.57
CA PRO A 167 -5.00 18.83 12.36
C PRO A 167 -3.70 18.03 12.36
N ILE A 168 -3.45 17.28 13.42
CA ILE A 168 -2.29 16.39 13.56
C ILE A 168 -2.80 14.96 13.64
N VAL A 169 -2.37 14.11 12.72
CA VAL A 169 -2.61 12.68 12.77
C VAL A 169 -1.34 12.00 13.27
N VAL A 170 -1.45 11.19 14.32
CA VAL A 170 -0.35 10.34 14.80
C VAL A 170 -0.72 8.89 14.52
N THR A 171 0.17 8.13 13.87
CA THR A 171 -0.13 6.78 13.38
C THR A 171 0.91 5.75 13.81
N GLY A 172 0.45 4.64 14.36
CA GLY A 172 1.29 3.52 14.82
C GLY A 172 0.59 2.66 15.86
N GLY A 173 0.38 1.39 15.53
CA GLY A 173 -0.48 0.47 16.28
C GLY A 173 0.20 -0.68 16.98
N ASN A 174 1.54 -0.76 17.00
CA ASN A 174 2.26 -1.81 17.71
C ASN A 174 2.36 -1.46 19.21
N PRO A 175 1.59 -2.11 20.11
CA PRO A 175 1.61 -1.76 21.51
C PRO A 175 2.88 -2.29 22.19
N GLN A 176 3.43 -1.51 23.10
CA GLN A 176 4.41 -1.97 24.09
C GLN A 176 3.91 -1.58 25.48
N ASN A 177 3.99 -2.51 26.43
CA ASN A 177 3.46 -2.30 27.79
C ASN A 177 2.00 -1.78 27.81
N GLY A 178 1.16 -2.27 26.89
CA GLY A 178 -0.25 -1.88 26.77
C GLY A 178 -0.52 -0.51 26.13
N ILE A 179 0.50 0.19 25.64
CA ILE A 179 0.39 1.53 25.03
C ILE A 179 0.79 1.46 23.56
N THR A 180 -0.03 1.99 22.66
CA THR A 180 0.33 2.10 21.24
C THR A 180 1.31 3.26 20.99
N GLU A 181 2.08 3.18 19.91
CA GLU A 181 2.93 4.29 19.48
C GLU A 181 2.12 5.58 19.30
N ALA A 182 0.93 5.48 18.68
CA ALA A 182 0.06 6.62 18.43
C ALA A 182 -0.44 7.29 19.73
N ASP A 183 -0.82 6.50 20.74
CA ASP A 183 -1.22 7.04 22.05
C ASP A 183 -0.05 7.74 22.76
N ALA A 184 1.13 7.12 22.75
CA ALA A 184 2.33 7.71 23.34
C ALA A 184 2.74 9.02 22.64
N MET A 185 2.65 9.05 21.31
CA MET A 185 2.87 10.25 20.50
C MET A 185 1.88 11.38 20.83
N ALA A 186 0.59 11.06 20.96
CA ALA A 186 -0.43 12.02 21.34
C ALA A 186 -0.15 12.62 22.73
N GLY A 187 0.14 11.76 23.72
CA GLY A 187 0.49 12.20 25.08
C GLY A 187 1.71 13.14 25.10
N TRP A 188 2.73 12.85 24.30
CA TRP A 188 3.91 13.71 24.18
C TRP A 188 3.56 15.08 23.60
N LEU A 189 2.79 15.14 22.51
CA LEU A 189 2.41 16.42 21.87
C LEU A 189 1.55 17.28 22.80
N ILE A 190 0.60 16.67 23.51
CA ILE A 190 -0.23 17.35 24.52
C ILE A 190 0.65 17.91 25.64
N GLY A 191 1.61 17.11 26.13
CA GLY A 191 2.59 17.55 27.13
C GLY A 191 3.46 18.72 26.68
N HIS A 192 3.61 18.91 25.36
CA HIS A 192 4.35 20.03 24.74
C HIS A 192 3.43 21.18 24.28
N GLY A 193 2.19 21.22 24.79
CA GLY A 193 1.28 22.35 24.62
C GLY A 193 0.43 22.32 23.35
N VAL A 194 0.42 21.22 22.60
CA VAL A 194 -0.51 21.07 21.46
C VAL A 194 -1.93 20.80 21.99
N PRO A 195 -2.94 21.58 21.58
CA PRO A 195 -4.32 21.35 21.98
C PRO A 195 -4.80 19.92 21.64
N PRO A 196 -5.37 19.15 22.59
CA PRO A 196 -5.80 17.77 22.35
C PRO A 196 -6.82 17.62 21.21
N ASN A 197 -7.68 18.61 21.01
CA ASN A 197 -8.69 18.61 19.93
C ASN A 197 -8.09 18.70 18.52
N ARG A 198 -6.81 19.03 18.38
CA ARG A 198 -6.09 19.00 17.10
C ARG A 198 -5.49 17.64 16.80
N ILE A 199 -5.39 16.74 17.78
CA ILE A 199 -4.65 15.49 17.65
C ILE A 199 -5.63 14.35 17.41
N HIS A 200 -5.40 13.60 16.34
CA HIS A 200 -6.20 12.46 15.91
C HIS A 200 -5.32 11.22 15.91
N VAL A 201 -5.74 10.19 16.65
CA VAL A 201 -4.95 8.99 16.89
C VAL A 201 -5.37 7.87 15.94
N GLU A 202 -4.40 7.31 15.21
CA GLU A 202 -4.53 6.09 14.41
C GLU A 202 -3.69 4.99 15.06
N GLY A 203 -4.33 4.14 15.87
CA GLY A 203 -3.64 3.12 16.68
C GLY A 203 -3.64 1.71 16.10
N ARG A 204 -3.88 1.51 14.78
CA ARG A 204 -4.02 0.16 14.19
C ARG A 204 -2.91 -0.22 13.23
N ALA A 205 -2.19 0.75 12.66
CA ALA A 205 -1.18 0.47 11.65
C ALA A 205 0.03 -0.29 12.21
N GLY A 206 0.32 -1.47 11.65
CA GLY A 206 1.52 -2.26 11.93
C GLY A 206 2.63 -2.13 10.87
N SER A 207 2.40 -1.35 9.81
CA SER A 207 3.32 -1.20 8.68
C SER A 207 3.27 0.19 8.05
N THR A 208 4.27 0.55 7.22
CA THR A 208 4.30 1.81 6.46
C THR A 208 3.06 1.96 5.57
N VAL A 209 2.69 0.89 4.86
CA VAL A 209 1.50 0.84 3.99
C VAL A 209 0.23 1.14 4.78
N GLN A 210 0.04 0.49 5.93
CA GLN A 210 -1.12 0.73 6.79
C GLN A 210 -1.13 2.14 7.39
N ASN A 211 0.04 2.68 7.77
CA ASN A 211 0.15 4.07 8.22
C ASN A 211 -0.42 5.02 7.17
N ALA A 212 -0.05 4.85 5.90
CA ALA A 212 -0.53 5.69 4.80
C ALA A 212 -2.03 5.51 4.53
N LEU A 213 -2.51 4.27 4.43
CA LEU A 213 -3.92 3.97 4.15
C LEU A 213 -4.85 4.49 5.27
N PHE A 214 -4.52 4.19 6.53
CA PHE A 214 -5.36 4.56 7.67
C PHE A 214 -5.29 6.06 7.97
N SER A 215 -4.11 6.67 7.85
CA SER A 215 -3.97 8.12 7.99
C SER A 215 -4.66 8.88 6.87
N THR A 216 -4.59 8.41 5.62
CA THR A 216 -5.29 9.05 4.50
C THR A 216 -6.81 9.07 4.72
N LYS A 217 -7.37 7.96 5.22
CA LYS A 217 -8.78 7.92 5.61
C LYS A 217 -9.08 8.93 6.72
N LEU A 218 -8.29 8.92 7.79
CA LEU A 218 -8.50 9.81 8.94
C LEU A 218 -8.36 11.30 8.57
N LEU A 219 -7.40 11.65 7.70
CA LEU A 219 -7.23 13.00 7.16
C LEU A 219 -8.49 13.49 6.45
N ARG A 220 -9.10 12.65 5.61
CA ARG A 220 -10.36 13.00 4.93
C ARG A 220 -11.50 13.18 5.92
N ASP A 221 -11.60 12.31 6.91
CA ASP A 221 -12.63 12.36 7.94
C ASP A 221 -12.57 13.67 8.77
N VAL A 222 -11.37 14.25 8.92
CA VAL A 222 -11.15 15.55 9.60
C VAL A 222 -11.11 16.75 8.64
N GLY A 223 -11.43 16.55 7.36
CA GLY A 223 -11.53 17.62 6.35
C GLY A 223 -10.22 18.10 5.74
N ALA A 224 -9.10 17.38 5.97
CA ALA A 224 -7.83 17.66 5.31
C ALA A 224 -7.79 17.06 3.90
N THR A 225 -7.27 17.84 2.95
CA THR A 225 -7.12 17.45 1.54
C THR A 225 -5.66 17.22 1.14
N SER A 226 -4.73 17.59 2.02
CA SER A 226 -3.29 17.40 1.83
C SER A 226 -2.59 17.10 3.15
N ALA A 227 -1.33 16.68 3.10
CA ALA A 227 -0.54 16.40 4.27
C ALA A 227 0.89 16.94 4.19
N VAL A 228 1.40 17.34 5.35
CA VAL A 228 2.83 17.33 5.66
C VAL A 228 3.12 16.00 6.34
N VAL A 229 3.95 15.16 5.72
CA VAL A 229 4.35 13.86 6.28
C VAL A 229 5.60 14.05 7.13
N VAL A 230 5.57 13.53 8.36
CA VAL A 230 6.66 13.61 9.34
C VAL A 230 7.17 12.21 9.68
N THR A 231 8.43 11.93 9.34
CA THR A 231 9.13 10.68 9.65
C THR A 231 10.66 10.88 9.60
N SER A 232 11.45 9.82 9.76
CA SER A 232 12.93 9.88 9.68
C SER A 232 13.42 10.11 8.24
N PRO A 233 14.63 10.68 8.01
CA PRO A 233 15.06 11.01 6.65
C PRO A 233 15.22 9.80 5.74
N ASN A 234 15.60 8.65 6.29
CA ASN A 234 15.72 7.38 5.56
C ASN A 234 14.36 6.73 5.25
N HIS A 235 13.28 7.17 5.90
CA HIS A 235 11.91 6.67 5.70
C HIS A 235 11.02 7.61 4.87
N ILE A 236 11.39 8.88 4.75
CA ILE A 236 10.52 9.92 4.17
C ILE A 236 10.07 9.60 2.75
N ARG A 237 10.97 9.09 1.90
CA ARG A 237 10.65 8.80 0.50
C ARG A 237 9.66 7.65 0.37
N ARG A 238 9.81 6.58 1.16
CA ARG A 238 8.85 5.46 1.21
C ARG A 238 7.48 5.97 1.65
N ALA A 239 7.44 6.71 2.75
CA ALA A 239 6.20 7.28 3.26
C ALA A 239 5.52 8.19 2.22
N VAL A 240 6.26 9.08 1.55
CA VAL A 240 5.70 9.97 0.53
C VAL A 240 5.07 9.18 -0.62
N ALA A 241 5.73 8.14 -1.12
CA ALA A 241 5.15 7.28 -2.16
C ALA A 241 3.82 6.66 -1.68
N ASP A 242 3.82 6.07 -0.48
CA ASP A 242 2.63 5.42 0.06
C ASP A 242 1.48 6.42 0.28
N PHE A 243 1.73 7.60 0.83
CA PHE A 243 0.68 8.61 1.02
C PHE A 243 0.09 9.10 -0.30
N ILE A 244 0.93 9.30 -1.33
CA ILE A 244 0.45 9.68 -2.67
C ILE A 244 -0.40 8.54 -3.24
N VAL A 245 0.07 7.29 -3.20
CA VAL A 245 -0.67 6.13 -3.71
C VAL A 245 -2.00 5.93 -2.96
N ALA A 246 -2.02 6.12 -1.65
CA ALA A 246 -3.22 6.05 -0.82
C ALA A 246 -4.23 7.18 -1.12
N GLY A 247 -3.84 8.20 -1.89
CA GLY A 247 -4.70 9.28 -2.36
C GLY A 247 -4.55 10.60 -1.60
N THR A 248 -3.49 10.79 -0.82
CA THR A 248 -3.18 12.05 -0.14
C THR A 248 -2.22 12.90 -0.97
N THR A 249 -2.55 14.17 -1.20
CA THR A 249 -1.59 15.14 -1.75
C THR A 249 -0.55 15.47 -0.68
N VAL A 250 0.71 15.12 -0.91
CA VAL A 250 1.82 15.46 0.01
C VAL A 250 2.43 16.80 -0.39
N VAL A 251 2.31 17.80 0.49
CA VAL A 251 2.79 19.18 0.26
C VAL A 251 4.03 19.52 1.10
N GLY A 252 4.40 18.63 2.03
CA GLY A 252 5.60 18.76 2.84
C GLY A 252 6.10 17.41 3.34
N ALA A 253 7.41 17.31 3.49
CA ALA A 253 8.12 16.10 3.91
C ALA A 253 9.11 16.48 5.02
N THR A 254 8.58 16.65 6.23
CA THR A 254 9.34 17.16 7.37
C THR A 254 10.06 16.01 8.07
N THR A 255 11.28 16.25 8.52
CA THR A 255 12.08 15.20 9.16
C THR A 255 12.92 15.72 10.32
N SER A 256 13.41 14.81 11.16
CA SER A 256 14.49 15.07 12.11
C SER A 256 15.79 15.47 11.41
N LEU A 257 16.72 16.06 12.17
CA LEU A 257 18.08 16.39 11.69
C LEU A 257 19.00 15.16 11.63
N GLU A 258 18.63 14.08 12.31
CA GLU A 258 19.44 12.86 12.40
C GLU A 258 19.58 12.19 11.03
N GLN A 259 20.81 11.94 10.58
CA GLN A 259 21.11 11.35 9.26
C GLN A 259 20.65 12.18 8.05
N LEU A 260 20.25 13.44 8.23
CA LEU A 260 19.73 14.28 7.14
C LEU A 260 20.70 14.34 5.95
N VAL A 261 21.98 14.62 6.22
CA VAL A 261 23.00 14.80 5.16
C VAL A 261 23.17 13.55 4.31
N SER A 262 23.17 12.35 4.91
CA SER A 262 23.33 11.09 4.16
C SER A 262 22.09 10.75 3.33
N GLN A 263 20.96 11.38 3.61
CA GLN A 263 19.69 11.16 2.92
C GLN A 263 19.33 12.28 1.93
N LEU A 264 20.18 13.30 1.75
CA LEU A 264 19.97 14.35 0.75
C LEU A 264 20.05 13.81 -0.69
N PRO A 265 21.03 12.99 -1.08
CA PRO A 265 21.07 12.43 -2.43
C PRO A 265 19.90 11.48 -2.68
N PRO A 266 19.39 11.37 -3.92
CA PRO A 266 18.46 10.31 -4.28
C PRO A 266 19.06 8.92 -3.99
N PRO A 267 18.26 7.96 -3.48
CA PRO A 267 18.75 6.62 -3.20
C PRO A 267 19.19 5.92 -4.49
N ALA A 268 20.27 5.12 -4.40
CA ALA A 268 20.68 4.22 -5.46
C ALA A 268 19.53 3.28 -5.84
N LYS A 269 19.51 2.79 -7.09
CA LYS A 269 18.36 2.03 -7.61
C LYS A 269 17.98 0.82 -6.75
N GLN A 270 18.97 0.06 -6.27
CA GLN A 270 18.74 -1.07 -5.37
C GLN A 270 18.05 -0.66 -4.06
N SER A 271 18.39 0.50 -3.52
CA SER A 271 17.77 1.07 -2.31
C SER A 271 16.36 1.61 -2.56
N GLN A 272 15.94 1.78 -3.82
CA GLN A 272 14.58 2.18 -4.16
C GLN A 272 13.59 1.02 -4.09
N ARG A 273 14.03 -0.25 -4.09
CA ARG A 273 13.14 -1.42 -4.13
C ARG A 273 12.04 -1.39 -3.07
N GLY A 274 12.38 -0.97 -1.85
CA GLY A 274 11.40 -0.82 -0.77
C GLY A 274 10.28 0.16 -1.09
N ILE A 275 10.56 1.23 -1.85
CA ILE A 275 9.56 2.20 -2.32
C ILE A 275 8.59 1.52 -3.30
N TYR A 276 9.09 0.70 -4.23
CA TYR A 276 8.24 -0.01 -5.20
C TYR A 276 7.39 -1.09 -4.53
N LEU A 277 7.95 -1.85 -3.58
CA LEU A 277 7.23 -2.87 -2.82
C LEU A 277 6.11 -2.26 -1.97
N ASP A 278 6.38 -1.16 -1.27
CA ASP A 278 5.33 -0.52 -0.47
C ASP A 278 4.27 0.12 -1.39
N ALA A 279 4.67 0.82 -2.45
CA ALA A 279 3.74 1.45 -3.38
C ALA A 279 2.79 0.44 -4.06
N THR A 280 3.29 -0.74 -4.44
CA THR A 280 2.44 -1.81 -5.01
C THR A 280 1.44 -2.36 -3.98
N ARG A 281 1.85 -2.50 -2.72
CA ARG A 281 0.97 -2.92 -1.61
C ARG A 281 -0.05 -1.86 -1.23
N THR A 282 0.34 -0.59 -1.24
CA THR A 282 -0.56 0.54 -1.00
C THR A 282 -1.57 0.69 -2.13
N PHE A 283 -1.20 0.27 -3.35
CA PHE A 283 -2.11 0.14 -4.50
C PHE A 283 -2.97 -1.13 -4.45
N GLU A 284 -2.90 -1.90 -3.36
CA GLU A 284 -3.71 -3.10 -3.11
C GLU A 284 -3.48 -4.22 -4.14
N LEU A 285 -2.28 -4.28 -4.76
CA LEU A 285 -1.86 -5.47 -5.50
C LEU A 285 -1.51 -6.58 -4.50
N ALA A 286 -2.04 -7.78 -4.75
CA ALA A 286 -1.86 -8.92 -3.85
C ALA A 286 -0.37 -9.25 -3.65
N THR A 287 0.05 -9.55 -2.42
CA THR A 287 1.43 -9.99 -2.16
C THR A 287 1.65 -11.46 -2.51
N SER A 288 0.56 -12.21 -2.66
CA SER A 288 0.49 -13.61 -3.05
C SER A 288 -0.94 -13.96 -3.49
N ARG A 289 -1.10 -15.04 -4.23
CA ARG A 289 -2.38 -15.65 -4.59
C ARG A 289 -2.48 -17.06 -4.02
#